data_AF-A0A530GDM0-F1
#
_entry.id   AF-A0A530GDM0-F1
#
_cell.length_a   1.000
_cell.length_b   1.000
_cell.length_c   1.000
_cell.angle_alpha   90.00
_cell.angle_beta   90.00
_cell.angle_gamma   90.00
#
_symmetry.space_group_name_H-M   'P 1'
#
loop_
_entity.id
_entity.type
_entity.pdbx_description
1 polymer ?
#
loop_
_entity_poly.entity_id
_entity_poly.type
_entity_poly.pdbx_seq_one_letter_code
_entity_poly.pdbx_strand_id
1 'polypeptide(L)'
;DLIIIMLGANDMKPWIHGNPVAAKQGIQRLIDIVRGHDYPFDWPAPQILIVAPPVVTRTDNAEFKEMFAGGDDASKRLAPQYSA
;
A
#
# COMPACT_ATOMS: atom_id res chain seq x y z
N ASP A 1 19.54 -6.04 -7.84
CA ASP A 1 18.52 -6.60 -6.91
C ASP A 1 17.22 -5.82 -6.96
N LEU A 2 16.14 -6.35 -6.37
CA LEU A 2 14.79 -5.81 -6.46
C LEU A 2 14.08 -5.88 -5.08
N ILE A 3 13.38 -4.81 -4.71
CA ILE A 3 12.41 -4.80 -3.61
C ILE A 3 10.99 -4.74 -4.19
N ILE A 4 10.12 -5.62 -3.69
CA ILE A 4 8.70 -5.65 -4.05
C ILE A 4 7.90 -5.14 -2.87
N ILE A 5 7.11 -4.08 -3.07
CA ILE A 5 6.24 -3.50 -2.04
C ILE A 5 4.78 -3.74 -2.42
N MET A 6 4.10 -4.59 -1.66
CA MET A 6 2.66 -4.83 -1.78
C MET A 6 1.97 -4.47 -0.45
N LEU A 7 1.61 -3.19 -0.30
CA LEU A 7 0.91 -2.64 0.86
C LEU A 7 -0.26 -1.76 0.39
N GLY A 8 -1.11 -1.31 1.32
CA GLY A 8 -2.27 -0.45 1.02
C GLY A 8 -3.63 -1.06 1.37
N ALA A 9 -3.73 -2.38 1.56
CA ALA A 9 -5.00 -3.03 1.88
C ALA A 9 -5.55 -2.60 3.26
N ASN A 10 -4.66 -2.52 4.27
CA ASN A 10 -5.04 -2.09 5.61
C ASN A 10 -5.41 -0.60 5.66
N ASP A 11 -4.81 0.23 4.81
CA ASP A 11 -5.09 1.66 4.72
C ASP A 11 -6.55 1.96 4.32
N MET A 12 -7.25 0.97 3.74
CA MET A 12 -8.67 1.05 3.39
C MET A 12 -9.61 0.90 4.59
N LYS A 13 -9.09 0.53 5.76
CA LYS A 13 -9.86 0.54 7.01
C LYS A 13 -10.25 1.99 7.34
N PRO A 14 -11.53 2.30 7.58
CA PRO A 14 -12.01 3.68 7.76
C PRO A 14 -11.30 4.46 8.86
N TRP A 15 -10.90 3.80 9.95
CA TRP A 15 -10.23 4.45 11.09
C TRP A 15 -8.70 4.56 10.93
N ILE A 16 -8.11 3.93 9.90
CA ILE A 16 -6.71 4.18 9.56
C ILE A 16 -6.66 5.44 8.70
N HIS A 17 -7.25 5.36 7.51
CA HIS A 17 -7.44 6.52 6.64
C HIS A 17 -8.69 6.38 5.76
N GLY A 18 -9.02 5.15 5.35
CA GLY A 18 -10.08 4.89 4.37
C GLY A 18 -9.83 5.54 3.00
N ASN A 19 -8.61 6.03 2.76
CA ASN A 19 -8.31 6.95 1.66
C ASN A 19 -7.12 6.44 0.80
N PRO A 20 -7.37 6.10 -0.47
CA PRO A 20 -6.33 5.70 -1.43
C PRO A 20 -5.20 6.73 -1.63
N VAL A 21 -5.48 8.02 -1.47
CA VAL A 21 -4.47 9.09 -1.60
C VAL A 21 -3.48 9.04 -0.43
N ALA A 22 -3.96 8.77 0.79
CA ALA A 22 -3.09 8.60 1.95
C ALA A 22 -2.20 7.34 1.79
N ALA A 23 -2.75 6.26 1.24
CA ALA A 23 -1.97 5.06 0.93
C ALA A 23 -0.83 5.33 -0.07
N LYS A 24 -1.06 6.19 -1.09
CA LYS A 24 0.00 6.65 -2.01
C LYS A 24 1.14 7.35 -1.27
N GLN A 25 0.82 8.23 -0.33
CA GLN A 25 1.82 8.95 0.46
C GLN A 25 2.65 7.99 1.32
N GLY A 26 2.02 6.98 1.91
CA GLY A 26 2.72 5.90 2.62
C GLY A 26 3.69 5.14 1.72
N ILE A 27 3.26 4.77 0.50
CA ILE A 27 4.15 4.15 -0.49
C ILE A 27 5.31 5.07 -0.88
N GLN A 28 5.06 6.36 -1.13
CA GLN A 28 6.13 7.31 -1.43
C GLN A 28 7.17 7.36 -0.30
N ARG A 29 6.71 7.38 0.95
CA ARG A 29 7.62 7.34 2.10
C ARG A 29 8.50 6.09 2.11
N LEU A 30 7.96 4.92 1.73
CA LEU A 30 8.73 3.68 1.63
C LEU A 30 9.74 3.72 0.48
N ILE A 31 9.38 4.31 -0.66
CA ILE A 31 10.32 4.54 -1.79
C ILE A 31 11.49 5.40 -1.31
N ASP A 32 11.21 6.48 -0.57
CA ASP A 32 12.24 7.37 -0.05
C ASP A 32 13.15 6.67 0.96
N ILE A 33 12.61 5.76 1.78
CA ILE A 33 13.41 4.93 2.69
C ILE A 33 14.36 4.03 1.90
N VAL A 34 13.86 3.32 0.88
CA VAL A 34 14.69 2.43 0.05
C VAL A 34 15.77 3.22 -0.67
N ARG A 35 15.43 4.35 -1.28
CA ARG A 35 16.40 5.17 -2.04
C ARG A 35 17.40 5.90 -1.15
N GLY A 36 17.00 6.26 0.07
CA GLY A 36 17.83 7.00 1.02
C GLY A 36 18.54 6.13 2.05
N HIS A 37 18.43 4.81 1.98
CA HIS A 37 19.12 3.91 2.90
C HIS A 37 20.63 3.93 2.66
N ASP A 38 21.41 3.93 3.74
CA ASP A 38 22.86 3.91 3.72
C ASP A 38 23.35 2.47 3.47
N TYR A 39 23.39 2.09 2.19
CA TYR A 39 23.82 0.74 1.80
C TYR A 39 25.33 0.58 2.02
N PRO A 40 25.77 -0.48 2.74
CA PRO A 40 27.20 -0.73 2.96
C PRO A 40 27.98 -0.91 1.66
N PHE A 41 29.29 -0.67 1.71
CA PHE A 41 30.24 -0.97 0.64
C PHE A 41 29.88 -0.33 -0.72
N ASP A 42 29.29 0.87 -0.69
CA ASP A 42 28.81 1.61 -1.88
C ASP A 42 27.86 0.78 -2.77
N TRP A 43 27.12 -0.15 -2.17
CA TRP A 43 26.16 -0.95 -2.92
C TRP A 43 25.05 -0.06 -3.48
N PRO A 44 24.67 -0.25 -4.77
CA PRO A 44 23.61 0.53 -5.35
C PRO A 44 22.27 0.19 -4.69
N ALA A 45 21.42 1.20 -4.51
CA ALA A 45 20.05 0.97 -4.08
C ALA A 45 19.33 0.02 -5.07
N PRO A 46 18.56 -0.96 -4.58
CA PRO A 46 17.87 -1.92 -5.43
C PRO A 46 16.75 -1.23 -6.24
N GLN A 47 16.36 -1.88 -7.33
CA GLN A 47 15.15 -1.47 -8.06
C GLN A 47 13.90 -1.66 -7.17
N ILE A 48 12.82 -0.94 -7.47
CA ILE A 48 11.57 -1.02 -6.72
C ILE A 48 10.44 -1.40 -7.67
N LEU A 49 9.69 -2.44 -7.30
CA LEU A 49 8.41 -2.80 -7.91
C LEU A 49 7.29 -2.55 -6.90
N ILE A 50 6.39 -1.64 -7.24
CA ILE A 50 5.18 -1.37 -6.44
C ILE A 50 4.06 -2.24 -6.99
N VAL A 51 3.38 -2.96 -6.09
CA VAL A 51 2.27 -3.85 -6.43
C VAL A 51 1.03 -3.38 -5.66
N ALA A 52 -0.01 -3.03 -6.39
CA ALA A 52 -1.31 -2.78 -5.77
C ALA A 52 -1.88 -4.11 -5.25
N PRO A 53 -2.35 -4.19 -4.00
CA PRO A 53 -2.95 -5.40 -3.48
C PRO A 53 -4.29 -5.68 -4.21
N PRO A 54 -4.75 -6.94 -4.21
CA PRO A 54 -6.08 -7.27 -4.69
C PRO A 54 -7.17 -6.45 -3.99
N VAL A 55 -8.29 -6.23 -4.70
CA VAL A 55 -9.47 -5.56 -4.15
C VAL A 55 -9.97 -6.32 -2.93
N VAL A 56 -10.30 -5.57 -1.86
CA VAL A 56 -10.89 -6.15 -0.64
C VAL A 56 -12.27 -6.70 -0.97
N THR A 57 -12.55 -7.92 -0.51
CA THR A 57 -13.85 -8.57 -0.71
C THR A 57 -14.69 -8.51 0.57
N ARG A 58 -16.00 -8.63 0.40
CA ARG A 58 -16.95 -8.75 1.51
C ARG A 58 -16.82 -10.12 2.18
N THR A 59 -17.15 -10.17 3.47
CA THR A 59 -17.10 -11.37 4.31
C THR A 59 -18.26 -11.38 5.29
N ASP A 60 -18.69 -12.58 5.69
CA ASP A 60 -19.73 -12.78 6.72
C ASP A 60 -19.17 -12.73 8.15
N ASN A 61 -17.84 -12.65 8.30
CA ASN A 61 -17.23 -12.41 9.60
C ASN A 61 -17.60 -11.00 10.09
N ALA A 62 -18.36 -10.93 11.19
CA ALA A 62 -18.89 -9.69 11.73
C ALA A 62 -17.81 -8.65 12.04
N GLU A 63 -16.69 -9.08 12.63
CA GLU A 63 -15.57 -8.19 12.96
C GLU A 63 -14.94 -7.62 11.69
N PHE A 64 -14.57 -8.46 10.73
CA PHE A 64 -13.94 -8.00 9.49
C PHE A 64 -14.86 -7.13 8.63
N LYS A 65 -16.17 -7.38 8.69
CA LYS A 65 -17.17 -6.58 7.97
C LYS A 65 -17.20 -5.13 8.48
N GLU A 66 -17.26 -4.94 9.80
CA GLU A 66 -17.18 -3.60 10.41
C GLU A 66 -15.79 -2.99 10.17
N MET A 67 -14.75 -3.82 10.27
CA MET A 67 -13.38 -3.38 10.10
C MET A 67 -13.06 -2.84 8.70
N PHE A 68 -13.70 -3.37 7.66
CA PHE A 68 -13.46 -2.96 6.28
C PHE A 68 -14.70 -2.32 5.65
N ALA A 69 -15.56 -1.69 6.46
CA ALA A 69 -16.73 -0.99 5.96
C ALA A 69 -16.34 0.04 4.88
N GLY A 70 -16.83 -0.14 3.64
CA GLY A 70 -16.49 0.70 2.48
C GLY A 70 -15.09 0.45 1.87
N GLY A 71 -14.32 -0.49 2.42
CA GLY A 71 -12.98 -0.84 1.94
C GLY A 71 -12.98 -1.54 0.57
N ASP A 72 -14.06 -2.20 0.20
CA ASP A 72 -14.27 -2.80 -1.12
C ASP A 72 -14.27 -1.74 -2.24
N ASP A 73 -14.94 -0.61 -2.03
CA ASP A 73 -14.94 0.49 -3.00
C ASP A 73 -13.68 1.35 -2.94
N ALA A 74 -13.11 1.54 -1.74
CA ALA A 74 -11.84 2.27 -1.60
C ALA A 74 -10.68 1.52 -2.28
N SER A 75 -10.58 0.20 -2.10
CA SER A 75 -9.48 -0.61 -2.62
C SER A 75 -9.43 -0.68 -4.15
N LYS A 76 -10.57 -0.60 -4.85
CA LYS A 76 -10.62 -0.50 -6.33
C LYS A 76 -9.83 0.70 -6.88
N ARG A 77 -9.66 1.74 -6.07
CA ARG A 77 -8.97 2.96 -6.45
C ARG A 77 -7.48 2.97 -6.10
N LEU A 78 -6.93 1.91 -5.48
CA LEU A 78 -5.52 1.85 -5.10
C LEU A 78 -4.58 1.74 -6.31
N ALA A 79 -4.88 0.85 -7.26
CA ALA A 79 -3.98 0.61 -8.39
C ALA A 79 -3.68 1.88 -9.22
N PRO A 80 -4.66 2.73 -9.59
CA PRO A 80 -4.38 4.00 -10.25
C PRO A 80 -3.49 4.96 -9.46
N GLN A 81 -3.49 4.89 -8.12
CA GLN A 81 -2.67 5.75 -7.28
C GLN A 81 -1.19 5.36 -7.32
N TYR A 82 -0.90 4.08 -7.56
CA TYR A 82 0.46 3.55 -7.58
C TYR A 82 1.12 3.62 -8.96
N SER A 83 0.31 3.83 -10.02
CA SER A 83 0.79 4.07 -11.38
C SER A 83 1.06 5.54 -11.71
N ALA A 84 0.66 6.48 -10.83
CA ALA A 84 0.70 7.93 -11.04
C ALA A 84 1.86 8.58 -10.30
#